data_AF-A0A1M5BFE2-F1
#
_entry.id   AF-A0A1M5BFE2-F1
#
_cell.length_a   1.000
_cell.length_b   1.000
_cell.length_c   1.000
_cell.angle_alpha   90.00
_cell.angle_beta   90.00
_cell.angle_gamma   90.00
#
_symmetry.space_group_name_H-M   'P 1'
#
loop_
_entity.id
_entity.type
_entity.pdbx_description
1 polymer ?
#
loop_
_entity_poly.entity_id
_entity_poly.type
_entity_poly.pdbx_seq_one_letter_code
_entity_poly.pdbx_strand_id
1 'polypeptide(L)'
;MISLNATIFVQVTCFLVLLFILNRLMIQPVHKLILQRDEAVRERERALDAVSEELQKMAKAYEARLKAAEADAQAARVAMRERASREAHETLVTTQQEVTELRQKVRAEVLAELNRARKDLKKQAEALSFDITTKVVGRRV
;
A
#
# COMPACT_ATOMS: atom_id res chain seq x y z
N MET A 1 -18.43 100.42 4.91
CA MET A 1 -19.25 100.09 6.08
C MET A 1 -19.38 98.58 6.18
N ILE A 2 -18.40 97.93 6.81
CA ILE A 2 -18.58 96.61 7.40
C ILE A 2 -18.72 96.91 8.88
N SER A 3 -19.97 97.10 9.32
CA SER A 3 -20.26 97.17 10.75
C SER A 3 -20.07 95.76 11.29
N LEU A 4 -19.05 95.60 12.12
CA LEU A 4 -18.79 94.39 12.88
C LEU A 4 -19.92 94.23 13.91
N ASN A 5 -21.04 93.67 13.45
CA ASN A 5 -22.25 93.49 14.22
C ASN A 5 -22.33 92.08 14.78
N ALA A 6 -23.08 91.91 15.88
CA ALA A 6 -23.37 90.62 16.52
C ALA A 6 -23.86 89.54 15.54
N THR A 7 -24.41 89.93 14.38
CA THR A 7 -24.82 89.06 13.28
C THR A 7 -23.68 88.19 12.73
N ILE A 8 -22.43 88.69 12.67
CA ILE A 8 -21.28 87.89 12.22
C ILE A 8 -20.99 86.77 13.22
N PHE A 9 -21.04 87.07 14.52
CA PHE A 9 -20.89 86.06 15.57
C PHE A 9 -21.99 84.99 15.47
N VAL A 10 -23.25 85.40 15.31
CA VAL A 10 -24.38 84.47 15.13
C VAL A 10 -24.20 83.60 13.87
N GLN A 11 -23.74 84.19 12.76
CA GLN A 11 -23.50 83.47 11.51
C GLN A 11 -22.35 82.45 11.64
N VAL A 12 -21.25 82.80 12.31
CA VAL A 12 -20.14 81.88 12.58
C VAL A 12 -20.60 80.73 13.48
N THR A 13 -21.35 81.02 14.55
CA THR A 13 -21.91 79.97 15.42
C THR A 13 -22.83 79.04 14.63
N CYS A 14 -23.70 79.57 13.78
CA CYS A 14 -24.60 78.77 12.94
C CYS A 14 -23.81 77.88 11.95
N PHE A 15 -22.76 78.42 11.33
CA PHE A 15 -21.88 77.65 10.45
C PHE A 15 -21.15 76.53 11.19
N LEU A 16 -20.64 76.79 12.41
CA LEU A 16 -20.00 75.77 13.23
C LEU A 16 -20.97 74.67 13.66
N VAL A 17 -22.20 75.02 14.03
CA VAL A 17 -23.25 74.04 14.35
C VAL A 17 -23.59 73.19 13.13
N LEU A 18 -23.73 73.81 11.95
CA LEU A 18 -24.01 73.09 10.70
C LEU A 18 -22.85 72.16 10.32
N LEU A 19 -21.61 72.61 10.47
CA LEU A 19 -20.41 71.79 10.24
C LEU A 19 -20.38 70.59 11.21
N PHE A 20 -20.70 70.80 12.48
CA PHE A 20 -20.79 69.72 13.46
C PHE A 20 -21.86 68.69 13.10
N ILE A 21 -23.06 69.14 12.72
CA ILE A 21 -24.14 68.26 12.26
C ILE A 21 -23.72 67.49 11.01
N LEU A 22 -23.14 68.17 10.02
CA LEU A 22 -22.71 67.54 8.77
C LEU A 22 -21.58 66.53 8.98
N ASN A 23 -20.63 66.83 9.87
CA ASN A 23 -19.56 65.92 10.24
C ASN A 23 -20.10 64.64 10.90
N ARG A 24 -21.06 64.80 11.82
CA ARG A 24 -21.72 63.69 12.52
C ARG A 24 -22.62 62.86 11.60
N LEU A 25 -23.35 63.51 10.69
CA LEU A 25 -24.39 62.89 9.86
C LEU A 25 -23.89 62.34 8.53
N MET A 26 -22.86 62.95 7.92
CA MET A 26 -22.37 62.57 6.60
C MET A 26 -20.94 62.06 6.61
N ILE A 27 -19.99 62.82 7.17
CA ILE A 27 -18.56 62.50 7.03
C ILE A 27 -18.21 61.19 7.74
N GLN A 28 -18.62 61.04 8.99
CA GLN A 28 -18.36 59.81 9.76
C GLN A 28 -19.01 58.54 9.17
N PRO A 29 -20.32 58.51 8.86
CA PRO A 29 -20.94 57.29 8.33
C PRO A 29 -20.43 56.92 6.93
N VAL A 30 -20.16 57.89 6.06
CA VAL A 30 -19.61 57.62 4.71
C VAL A 30 -18.21 57.02 4.82
N HIS A 31 -17.35 57.58 5.67
CA HIS A 31 -16.00 57.04 5.87
C HIS A 31 -16.04 55.63 6.47
N LYS A 32 -16.92 55.38 7.45
CA LYS A 32 -17.12 54.06 8.04
C LYS A 32 -17.58 53.03 7.00
N LEU A 33 -18.49 53.41 6.10
CA LEU A 33 -18.97 52.52 5.04
C LEU A 33 -17.85 52.14 4.06
N ILE A 34 -16.99 53.09 3.68
CA ILE A 34 -15.84 52.82 2.81
C ILE A 34 -14.87 51.84 3.48
N LEU A 35 -14.50 52.11 4.74
CA LEU A 35 -13.63 51.21 5.52
C LEU A 35 -14.21 49.81 5.66
N GLN A 36 -15.51 49.68 5.93
CA GLN A 36 -16.19 48.39 6.03
C GLN A 36 -16.15 47.62 4.72
N ARG A 37 -16.30 48.30 3.57
CA ARG A 37 -16.22 47.64 2.26
C ARG A 37 -14.80 47.18 1.96
N ASP A 38 -13.80 48.02 2.23
CA ASP A 38 -12.39 47.65 2.06
C ASP A 38 -12.00 46.48 2.97
N GLU A 39 -12.44 46.48 4.22
CA GLU A 39 -12.19 45.39 5.17
C GLU A 39 -12.86 44.09 4.72
N ALA A 40 -14.13 44.16 4.29
CA ALA A 40 -14.84 42.99 3.76
C ALA A 40 -14.14 42.41 2.52
N VAL A 41 -13.66 43.26 1.60
CA VAL A 41 -12.92 42.79 0.41
C VAL A 41 -11.61 42.11 0.83
N ARG A 42 -10.82 42.74 1.69
CA ARG A 42 -9.55 42.17 2.20
C ARG A 42 -9.77 40.85 2.93
N GLU A 43 -10.85 40.72 3.70
CA GLU A 43 -11.18 39.48 4.39
C GLU A 43 -11.53 38.36 3.40
N ARG A 44 -12.27 38.67 2.33
CA ARG A 44 -12.56 37.71 1.27
C ARG A 44 -11.29 37.28 0.52
N GLU A 45 -10.39 38.21 0.21
CA GLU A 45 -9.10 37.89 -0.41
C GLU A 45 -8.26 36.97 0.48
N ARG A 46 -8.11 37.30 1.77
CA ARG A 46 -7.40 36.43 2.73
C ARG A 46 -8.02 35.04 2.85
N ALA A 47 -9.36 34.96 2.85
CA ALA A 47 -10.05 33.68 2.88
C ALA A 47 -9.78 32.85 1.62
N LEU A 48 -9.75 33.48 0.44
CA LEU A 48 -9.39 32.81 -0.81
C LEU A 48 -7.94 32.33 -0.80
N ASP A 49 -7.01 33.15 -0.33
CA ASP A 49 -5.60 32.77 -0.21
C ASP A 49 -5.44 31.57 0.74
N ALA A 50 -6.07 31.61 1.92
CA ALA A 50 -6.04 30.51 2.89
C ALA A 50 -6.60 29.20 2.30
N VAL A 51 -7.75 29.27 1.60
CA VAL A 51 -8.34 28.10 0.93
C VAL A 51 -7.43 27.59 -0.18
N SER A 52 -6.78 28.47 -0.93
CA SER A 52 -5.85 28.07 -1.99
C SER A 52 -4.61 27.36 -1.42
N GLU A 53 -4.08 27.85 -0.30
CA GLU A 53 -2.94 27.23 0.39
C GLU A 53 -3.32 25.88 0.98
N GLU A 54 -4.51 25.76 1.57
CA GLU A 54 -5.04 24.50 2.08
C GLU A 54 -5.24 23.47 0.96
N LEU A 55 -5.82 23.89 -0.18
CA LEU A 55 -5.95 23.04 -1.36
C LEU A 55 -4.60 22.55 -1.87
N GLN A 56 -3.60 23.44 -1.94
CA GLN A 56 -2.24 23.04 -2.34
C GLN A 56 -1.60 22.05 -1.35
N LYS A 57 -1.79 22.25 -0.05
CA LYS A 57 -1.32 21.31 0.99
C LYS A 57 -2.00 19.96 0.86
N MET A 58 -3.32 19.94 0.66
CA MET A 58 -4.09 18.71 0.47
C MET A 58 -3.69 17.98 -0.80
N ALA A 59 -3.49 18.69 -1.91
CA ALA A 59 -3.02 18.10 -3.16
C ALA A 59 -1.62 17.46 -2.99
N LYS A 60 -0.67 18.17 -2.37
CA LYS A 60 0.67 17.64 -2.08
C LYS A 60 0.63 16.42 -1.15
N ALA A 61 -0.20 16.46 -0.11
CA ALA A 61 -0.37 15.34 0.81
C ALA A 61 -1.00 14.12 0.11
N TYR A 62 -1.96 14.35 -0.78
CA TYR A 62 -2.59 13.30 -1.58
C TYR A 62 -1.61 12.66 -2.54
N GLU A 63 -0.83 13.45 -3.29
CA GLU A 63 0.22 12.94 -4.17
C GLU A 63 1.28 12.16 -3.41
N ALA A 64 1.70 12.64 -2.23
CA ALA A 64 2.66 11.94 -1.38
C ALA A 64 2.10 10.58 -0.90
N ARG A 65 0.83 10.54 -0.48
CA ARG A 65 0.16 9.30 -0.09
C ARG A 65 0.02 8.32 -1.25
N LEU A 66 -0.30 8.81 -2.45
CA LEU A 66 -0.39 7.98 -3.65
C LEU A 66 0.96 7.34 -3.98
N LYS A 67 2.03 8.14 -4.00
CA LYS A 67 3.40 7.64 -4.23
C LYS A 67 3.85 6.65 -3.17
N ALA A 68 3.53 6.91 -1.89
CA ALA A 68 3.83 5.97 -0.81
C ALA A 68 3.08 4.65 -1.00
N ALA A 69 1.78 4.69 -1.31
CA ALA A 69 0.98 3.50 -1.55
C ALA A 69 1.49 2.69 -2.77
N GLU A 70 1.90 3.37 -3.85
CA GLU A 70 2.52 2.72 -5.01
C GLU A 70 3.84 2.03 -4.65
N ALA A 71 4.69 2.71 -3.87
CA ALA A 71 5.96 2.17 -3.40
C ALA A 71 5.75 0.95 -2.48
N ASP A 72 4.82 1.04 -1.52
CA ASP A 72 4.46 -0.05 -0.62
C ASP A 72 3.89 -1.24 -1.39
N ALA A 73 3.00 -0.99 -2.36
CA ALA A 73 2.46 -2.03 -3.22
C ALA A 73 3.56 -2.72 -4.05
N GLN A 74 4.52 -1.97 -4.57
CA GLN A 74 5.65 -2.54 -5.30
C GLN A 74 6.56 -3.36 -4.38
N ALA A 75 6.87 -2.85 -3.19
CA ALA A 75 7.66 -3.57 -2.19
C ALA A 75 6.97 -4.87 -1.77
N ALA A 76 5.66 -4.83 -1.51
CA ALA A 76 4.86 -6.02 -1.18
C ALA A 76 4.85 -7.03 -2.33
N ARG A 77 4.71 -6.59 -3.59
CA ARG A 77 4.78 -7.47 -4.77
C ARG A 77 6.15 -8.16 -4.89
N VAL A 78 7.24 -7.43 -4.68
CA VAL A 78 8.60 -7.99 -4.73
C VAL A 78 8.79 -9.01 -3.61
N ALA A 79 8.41 -8.66 -2.38
CA ALA A 79 8.50 -9.56 -1.23
C ALA A 79 7.66 -10.84 -1.43
N MET A 80 6.45 -10.73 -1.97
CA MET A 80 5.63 -11.91 -2.28
C MET A 80 6.26 -12.79 -3.36
N ARG A 81 6.83 -12.20 -4.42
CA ARG A 81 7.55 -12.98 -5.46
C ARG A 81 8.77 -13.69 -4.89
N GLU A 82 9.55 -13.03 -4.04
CA GLU A 82 10.71 -13.66 -3.42
C GLU A 82 10.32 -14.79 -2.46
N ARG A 83 9.23 -14.61 -1.69
CA ARG A 83 8.70 -15.68 -0.82
C ARG A 83 8.21 -16.86 -1.65
N ALA A 84 7.40 -16.62 -2.67
CA ALA A 84 6.91 -17.65 -3.57
C ALA A 84 8.07 -18.39 -4.28
N SER A 85 9.11 -17.66 -4.71
CA SER A 85 10.29 -18.28 -5.32
C SER A 85 11.07 -19.15 -4.33
N ARG A 86 11.18 -18.73 -3.07
CA ARG A 86 11.84 -19.51 -2.01
C ARG A 86 11.05 -20.77 -1.67
N GLU A 87 9.75 -20.64 -1.46
CA GLU A 87 8.85 -21.76 -1.17
C GLU A 87 8.82 -22.77 -2.33
N ALA A 88 8.78 -22.28 -3.58
CA ALA A 88 8.86 -23.14 -4.76
C ALA A 88 10.20 -23.89 -4.82
N HIS A 89 11.32 -23.22 -4.54
CA HIS A 89 12.63 -23.85 -4.52
C HIS A 89 12.73 -24.91 -3.41
N GLU A 90 12.28 -24.59 -2.21
CA GLU A 90 12.26 -25.51 -1.08
C GLU A 90 11.41 -26.75 -1.39
N THR A 91 10.20 -26.54 -1.92
CA THR A 91 9.29 -27.63 -2.34
C THR A 91 9.92 -28.52 -3.40
N LEU A 92 10.64 -27.94 -4.38
CA LEU A 92 11.35 -28.72 -5.39
C LEU A 92 12.49 -29.53 -4.79
N VAL A 93 13.26 -28.95 -3.86
CA VAL A 93 14.37 -29.64 -3.20
C VAL A 93 13.86 -30.80 -2.33
N THR A 94 12.81 -30.58 -1.54
CA THR A 94 12.21 -31.64 -0.70
C THR A 94 11.64 -32.76 -1.57
N THR A 95 10.89 -32.41 -2.62
CA THR A 95 10.37 -33.41 -3.57
C THR A 95 11.50 -34.20 -4.24
N GLN A 96 12.60 -33.53 -4.63
CA GLN A 96 13.74 -34.20 -5.24
C GLN A 96 14.44 -35.18 -4.27
N GLN A 97 14.51 -34.83 -2.99
CA GLN A 97 15.02 -35.70 -1.93
C GLN A 97 14.10 -36.91 -1.72
N GLU A 98 12.80 -36.68 -1.57
CA GLU A 98 11.80 -37.75 -1.41
C GLU A 98 11.82 -38.73 -2.60
N VAL A 99 11.90 -38.22 -3.83
CA VAL A 99 12.02 -39.05 -5.04
C VAL A 99 13.31 -39.87 -5.01
N THR A 100 14.42 -39.29 -4.55
CA THR A 100 15.70 -39.99 -4.44
C THR A 100 15.63 -41.11 -3.40
N GLU A 101 15.06 -40.84 -2.23
CA GLU A 101 14.84 -41.85 -1.18
C GLU A 101 13.91 -42.96 -1.66
N LEU A 102 12.81 -42.60 -2.32
CA LEU A 102 11.87 -43.57 -2.88
C LEU A 102 12.56 -44.48 -3.90
N ARG A 103 13.37 -43.92 -4.81
CA ARG A 103 14.15 -44.70 -5.77
C ARG A 103 15.15 -45.63 -5.09
N GLN A 104 15.78 -45.20 -3.99
CA GLN A 104 16.68 -46.06 -3.22
C GLN A 104 15.93 -47.20 -2.54
N LYS A 105 14.78 -46.93 -1.92
CA LYS A 105 13.91 -47.95 -1.30
C LYS A 105 13.44 -48.99 -2.33
N VAL A 106 12.91 -48.55 -3.47
CA VAL A 106 12.46 -49.43 -4.55
C VAL A 106 13.61 -50.29 -5.08
N ARG A 107 14.82 -49.72 -5.26
CA ARG A 107 16.00 -50.51 -5.67
C ARG A 107 16.37 -51.58 -4.64
N ALA A 108 16.32 -51.26 -3.35
CA ALA A 108 16.61 -52.20 -2.29
C ALA A 108 15.58 -53.34 -2.25
N GLU A 109 14.30 -53.03 -2.40
CA GLU A 109 13.21 -54.02 -2.50
C GLU A 109 13.37 -54.94 -3.71
N VAL A 110 13.65 -54.37 -4.89
CA VAL A 110 13.90 -55.17 -6.12
C VAL A 110 15.09 -56.11 -5.94
N LEU A 111 16.19 -55.66 -5.32
CA LEU A 111 17.34 -56.51 -5.03
C LEU A 111 17.00 -57.63 -4.03
N ALA A 112 16.21 -57.33 -3.00
CA ALA A 112 15.74 -58.33 -2.05
C ALA A 112 14.86 -59.39 -2.73
N GLU A 113 13.96 -58.96 -3.60
CA GLU A 113 13.05 -59.85 -4.32
C GLU A 113 13.78 -60.71 -5.36
N LEU A 114 14.75 -60.15 -6.08
CA LEU A 114 15.65 -60.91 -6.96
C LEU A 114 16.44 -61.98 -6.18
N ASN A 115 16.92 -61.66 -4.98
CA ASN A 115 17.62 -62.63 -4.13
C ASN A 115 16.69 -63.73 -3.62
N ARG A 116 15.44 -63.43 -3.29
CA ARG A 116 14.42 -64.43 -2.95
C ARG A 116 14.11 -65.34 -4.14
N ALA A 117 13.80 -64.76 -5.29
CA ALA A 117 13.53 -65.49 -6.52
C ALA A 117 14.70 -66.41 -6.91
N ARG A 118 15.95 -65.96 -6.79
CA ARG A 118 17.14 -66.80 -7.01
C ARG A 118 17.24 -67.97 -6.04
N LYS A 119 16.95 -67.77 -4.75
CA LYS A 119 16.95 -68.86 -3.76
C LYS A 119 15.86 -69.88 -4.06
N ASP A 120 14.68 -69.43 -4.46
CA ASP A 120 13.56 -70.31 -4.81
C ASP A 120 13.83 -71.07 -6.11
N LEU A 121 14.41 -70.43 -7.14
CA LEU A 121 14.88 -71.12 -8.34
C LEU A 121 15.92 -72.18 -8.02
N LYS A 122 16.86 -71.90 -7.11
CA LYS A 122 17.89 -72.87 -6.72
C LYS A 122 17.28 -74.10 -6.04
N LYS A 123 16.31 -73.90 -5.13
CA LYS A 123 15.54 -75.02 -4.53
C LYS A 123 14.77 -75.82 -5.59
N GLN A 124 14.14 -75.15 -6.55
CA GLN A 124 13.44 -75.82 -7.64
C GLN A 124 14.40 -76.59 -8.56
N ALA A 125 15.59 -76.04 -8.83
CA ALA A 125 16.63 -76.69 -9.63
C ALA A 125 17.21 -77.92 -8.92
N GLU A 126 17.41 -77.87 -7.59
CA GLU A 126 17.82 -79.02 -6.77
C GLU A 126 16.74 -80.10 -6.76
N ALA A 127 15.46 -79.74 -6.60
CA ALA A 127 14.34 -80.67 -6.67
C ALA A 127 14.21 -81.33 -8.05
N LEU A 128 14.35 -80.54 -9.13
CA LEU A 128 14.32 -81.06 -10.50
C LEU A 128 15.52 -81.97 -10.78
N SER A 129 16.70 -81.61 -10.28
CA SER A 129 17.90 -82.44 -10.40
C SER A 129 17.74 -83.77 -9.66
N PHE A 130 17.14 -83.77 -8.45
CA PHE A 130 16.81 -85.00 -7.72
C PHE A 130 15.79 -85.87 -8.49
N ASP A 131 14.77 -85.27 -9.10
CA ASP A 131 13.78 -86.00 -9.90
C ASP A 131 14.41 -86.60 -11.18
N ILE A 132 15.27 -85.83 -11.87
CA ILE A 132 16.04 -86.31 -13.02
C ILE A 132 16.99 -87.44 -12.60
N THR A 133 17.76 -87.29 -11.51
CA THR A 133 18.65 -88.35 -11.00
C THR A 133 17.85 -89.60 -10.61
N THR A 134 16.66 -89.45 -10.00
CA THR A 134 15.79 -90.58 -9.68
C THR A 134 15.27 -91.29 -10.93
N LYS A 135 14.99 -90.55 -12.01
CA LYS A 135 14.57 -91.14 -13.30
C LYS A 135 15.71 -91.74 -14.11
N VAL A 136 16.92 -91.18 -14.03
CA VAL A 136 18.11 -91.61 -14.80
C VAL A 136 18.89 -92.73 -14.11
N VAL A 137 19.05 -92.67 -12.79
CA VAL A 137 19.66 -93.73 -11.97
C VAL A 137 18.60 -94.80 -11.67
N GLY A 138 17.90 -95.23 -12.71
CA GLY A 138 16.80 -96.17 -12.61
C GLY A 138 17.10 -97.28 -11.61
N ARG A 139 16.11 -97.52 -10.74
CA ARG A 139 16.01 -98.61 -9.76
C ARG A 139 16.45 -98.24 -8.33
N ARG A 140 15.47 -97.80 -7.55
CA ARG A 140 15.33 -98.29 -6.18
C ARG A 140 15.20 -99.83 -6.26
N VAL A 141 16.10 -100.52 -5.57
CA VAL A 141 15.67 -101.59 -4.68
C VAL A 141 14.95 -100.93 -3.51
#